data_AF-A0A1Y6KQP9-F1
#
_entry.id   AF-A0A1Y6KQP9-F1
#
_cell.length_a   1.000
_cell.length_b   1.000
_cell.length_c   1.000
_cell.angle_alpha   90.00
_cell.angle_beta   90.00
_cell.angle_gamma   90.00
#
_symmetry.space_group_name_H-M   'P 1'
#
loop_
_entity.id
_entity.type
_entity.pdbx_description
1 polymer ?
#
loop_
_entity_poly.entity_id
_entity_poly.type
_entity_poly.pdbx_seq_one_letter_code
_entity_poly.pdbx_strand_id
1 'polypeptide(L)'
;MTRTFLHSFDPAGASPITGTTVDLEVSEIEDAGIREVLQTPGAAYGAWSILDALLTPTGIGTPFIFKEPLGQAREVKVALSGLFGRFVARAYLERYFNLSIFAHLGNRTIDLDRRRRVKVARLSRGDLPDWIACAANLSSLTVAEAKGCHDVGGPAKALDRAWTQAGRINVTVQGRKVAIKRIAIATRWGIVAAGPTEAHLSVRDPIDEGEPIDPQEKNALFIGLLRLHIANLIKPLGHAELAAALYRITHQPFARRLQDDLGRARTLLEATPIREVEKATAMGELIGGIVTRAGPITEADVAPTDQEALARLNLRPVFVGIERDLIRAAIDAEPQAVRTRLTQTLNPDEFARPDRAGGWIVPLGQERRIRGGA
;
A
#
# COMPACT_ATOMS: atom_id res chain seq x y z
N MET A 1 -13.26 7.69 12.32
CA MET A 1 -14.39 6.87 12.83
C MET A 1 -13.91 5.45 12.98
N THR A 2 -13.89 4.93 14.20
CA THR A 2 -13.39 3.58 14.50
C THR A 2 -14.47 2.52 14.27
N ARG A 3 -14.09 1.42 13.60
CA ARG A 3 -14.92 0.24 13.36
C ARG A 3 -14.23 -1.03 13.85
N THR A 4 -15.01 -2.01 14.28
CA THR A 4 -14.48 -3.27 14.83
C THR A 4 -14.80 -4.49 13.97
N PHE A 5 -13.93 -5.49 14.06
CA PHE A 5 -14.12 -6.84 13.50
C PHE A 5 -13.89 -7.86 14.60
N LEU A 6 -14.65 -8.97 14.57
CA LEU A 6 -14.27 -10.16 15.33
C LEU A 6 -12.92 -10.67 14.80
N HIS A 7 -11.97 -10.88 15.70
CA HIS A 7 -10.58 -11.16 15.35
C HIS A 7 -10.21 -12.58 15.73
N SER A 8 -9.52 -13.26 14.81
CA SER A 8 -8.85 -14.52 15.11
C SER A 8 -7.46 -14.54 14.49
N PHE A 9 -6.52 -15.19 15.18
CA PHE A 9 -5.13 -15.19 14.81
C PHE A 9 -4.53 -16.60 14.99
N ASP A 10 -3.74 -17.03 14.01
CA ASP A 10 -3.06 -18.32 14.00
C ASP A 10 -1.53 -18.11 13.78
N PRO A 11 -0.68 -18.46 14.77
CA PRO A 11 -1.00 -19.06 16.07
C PRO A 11 -1.49 -18.00 17.09
N ALA A 12 -2.51 -18.34 17.89
CA ALA A 12 -3.19 -17.38 18.79
C ALA A 12 -2.25 -16.60 19.73
N GLY A 13 -1.20 -17.26 20.24
CA GLY A 13 -0.21 -16.64 21.15
C GLY A 13 0.69 -15.57 20.49
N ALA A 14 0.69 -15.45 19.16
CA ALA A 14 1.46 -14.46 18.42
C ALA A 14 0.60 -13.25 17.98
N SER A 15 -0.66 -13.18 18.39
CA SER A 15 -1.56 -12.08 18.02
C SER A 15 -0.99 -10.72 18.47
N PRO A 16 -0.94 -9.70 17.59
CA PRO A 16 -0.55 -8.34 17.97
C PRO A 16 -1.66 -7.60 18.73
N ILE A 17 -2.83 -8.22 18.91
CA ILE A 17 -4.02 -7.62 19.51
C ILE A 17 -4.42 -8.40 20.75
N THR A 18 -4.76 -7.66 21.80
CA THR A 18 -5.36 -8.20 23.02
C THR A 18 -6.88 -8.25 22.89
N GLY A 19 -7.47 -9.42 23.08
CA GLY A 19 -8.93 -9.62 23.07
C GLY A 19 -9.45 -10.30 21.81
N THR A 20 -10.77 -10.27 21.62
CA THR A 20 -11.49 -10.98 20.55
C THR A 20 -11.90 -10.07 19.39
N THR A 21 -11.56 -8.79 19.45
CA THR A 21 -11.91 -7.79 18.44
C THR A 21 -10.72 -6.95 18.05
N VAL A 22 -10.65 -6.60 16.77
CA VAL A 22 -9.70 -5.63 16.23
C VAL A 22 -10.41 -4.36 15.80
N ASP A 23 -9.77 -3.22 15.95
CA ASP A 23 -10.29 -1.92 15.53
C ASP A 23 -9.48 -1.29 14.38
N LEU A 24 -10.17 -0.66 13.44
CA LEU A 24 -9.56 0.11 12.36
C LEU A 24 -10.34 1.42 12.18
N GLU A 25 -9.64 2.51 11.90
CA GLU A 25 -10.30 3.74 11.47
C GLU A 25 -10.76 3.59 10.02
N VAL A 26 -11.96 4.07 9.71
CA VAL A 26 -12.45 4.11 8.33
C VAL A 26 -11.47 4.88 7.43
N SER A 27 -10.90 5.98 7.92
CA SER A 27 -9.90 6.75 7.18
C SER A 27 -8.61 5.97 6.89
N GLU A 28 -8.19 5.07 7.79
CA GLU A 28 -7.02 4.19 7.54
C GLU A 28 -7.33 3.22 6.39
N ILE A 29 -8.55 2.67 6.35
CA ILE A 29 -9.00 1.76 5.30
C ILE A 29 -9.13 2.50 3.96
N GLU A 30 -9.69 3.71 3.96
CA GLU A 30 -9.81 4.54 2.75
C GLU A 30 -8.43 4.94 2.19
N ASP A 31 -7.51 5.35 3.06
CA ASP A 31 -6.14 5.69 2.70
C ASP A 31 -5.37 4.49 2.13
N ALA A 32 -5.49 3.33 2.79
CA ALA A 32 -4.94 2.08 2.29
C ALA A 32 -5.55 1.73 0.93
N GLY A 33 -6.85 1.98 0.73
CA GLY A 33 -7.54 1.78 -0.53
C GLY A 33 -7.07 2.69 -1.66
N ILE A 34 -6.81 3.96 -1.38
CA ILE A 34 -6.22 4.90 -2.34
C ILE A 34 -4.84 4.39 -2.80
N ARG A 35 -3.96 4.04 -1.85
CA ARG A 35 -2.63 3.51 -2.18
C ARG A 35 -2.70 2.19 -2.93
N GLU A 36 -3.60 1.30 -2.51
CA GLU A 36 -3.84 0.00 -3.13
C GLU A 36 -4.22 0.16 -4.60
N VAL A 37 -5.15 1.06 -4.91
CA VAL A 37 -5.58 1.29 -6.30
C VAL A 37 -4.47 1.93 -7.11
N LEU A 38 -3.81 2.97 -6.59
CA LEU A 38 -2.71 3.62 -7.31
C LEU A 38 -1.59 2.62 -7.65
N GLN A 39 -1.22 1.76 -6.70
CA GLN A 39 -0.11 0.83 -6.88
C GLN A 39 -0.49 -0.46 -7.62
N THR A 40 -1.78 -0.68 -7.88
CA THR A 40 -2.28 -1.81 -8.68
C THR A 40 -2.40 -1.41 -10.17
N PRO A 41 -1.70 -2.10 -11.09
CA PRO A 41 -1.81 -1.80 -12.51
C PRO A 41 -3.25 -1.88 -13.04
N GLY A 42 -3.71 -0.83 -13.73
CA GLY A 42 -4.98 -0.83 -14.49
C GLY A 42 -6.23 -0.43 -13.71
N ALA A 43 -6.13 -0.15 -12.41
CA ALA A 43 -7.25 0.39 -11.65
C ALA A 43 -7.31 1.92 -11.80
N ALA A 44 -8.34 2.43 -12.49
CA ALA A 44 -8.52 3.86 -12.75
C ALA A 44 -9.31 4.61 -11.65
N TYR A 45 -9.73 3.94 -10.58
CA TYR A 45 -10.65 4.51 -9.58
C TYR A 45 -9.91 5.09 -8.37
N GLY A 46 -9.73 6.40 -8.34
CA GLY A 46 -8.71 7.04 -7.51
C GLY A 46 -9.03 7.18 -6.01
N ALA A 47 -10.16 7.78 -5.63
CA ALA A 47 -10.46 8.13 -4.24
C ALA A 47 -11.76 7.48 -3.73
N TRP A 48 -11.64 6.54 -2.79
CA TRP A 48 -12.72 5.72 -2.26
C TRP A 48 -13.28 6.22 -0.93
N SER A 49 -13.49 7.53 -0.80
CA SER A 49 -14.22 8.06 0.35
C SER A 49 -15.73 7.79 0.19
N ILE A 50 -16.08 6.51 0.34
CA ILE A 50 -17.41 5.94 0.12
C ILE A 50 -17.79 4.96 1.25
N LEU A 51 -16.84 4.52 2.09
CA LEU A 51 -17.14 3.51 3.11
C LEU A 51 -18.21 4.01 4.08
N ASP A 52 -18.16 5.27 4.49
CA ASP A 52 -19.20 5.88 5.33
C ASP A 52 -20.61 5.83 4.69
N ALA A 53 -20.71 5.89 3.36
CA ALA A 53 -21.99 5.78 2.67
C ALA A 53 -22.50 4.34 2.62
N LEU A 54 -21.59 3.36 2.56
CA LEU A 54 -21.90 1.93 2.45
C LEU A 54 -22.12 1.25 3.82
N LEU A 55 -21.54 1.79 4.88
CA LEU A 55 -21.59 1.22 6.23
C LEU A 55 -22.77 1.75 7.02
N THR A 56 -23.33 0.92 7.90
CA THR A 56 -24.42 1.34 8.78
C THR A 56 -24.04 2.56 9.62
N PRO A 57 -24.94 3.55 9.79
CA PRO A 57 -24.70 4.66 10.72
C PRO A 57 -24.67 4.10 12.13
N THR A 58 -23.52 4.16 12.78
CA THR A 58 -23.29 3.56 14.09
C THR A 58 -22.17 4.32 14.81
N GLY A 59 -22.18 4.35 16.15
CA GLY A 59 -21.21 5.10 16.96
C GLY A 59 -19.76 4.60 16.86
N ILE A 60 -18.86 5.18 17.66
CA ILE A 60 -17.47 4.74 17.78
C ILE A 60 -17.43 3.31 18.33
N GLY A 61 -16.56 2.45 17.77
CA GLY A 61 -16.32 1.09 18.28
C GLY A 61 -17.33 0.04 17.82
N THR A 62 -18.26 0.40 16.92
CA THR A 62 -19.26 -0.53 16.42
C THR A 62 -18.73 -1.41 15.28
N PRO A 63 -19.34 -2.59 15.03
CA PRO A 63 -18.88 -3.51 14.00
C PRO A 63 -18.87 -2.92 12.58
N PHE A 64 -17.93 -3.36 11.76
CA PHE A 64 -17.83 -3.00 10.33
C PHE A 64 -18.90 -3.71 9.49
N ILE A 65 -20.11 -3.16 9.47
CA ILE A 65 -21.28 -3.79 8.82
C ILE A 65 -21.75 -2.93 7.63
N PHE A 66 -21.96 -3.58 6.48
CA PHE A 66 -22.55 -2.95 5.31
C PHE A 66 -24.08 -2.85 5.45
N LYS A 67 -24.66 -1.73 4.97
CA LYS A 67 -26.11 -1.54 4.90
C LYS A 67 -26.75 -2.59 3.99
N GLU A 68 -26.12 -2.86 2.86
CA GLU A 68 -26.57 -3.77 1.82
C GLU A 68 -25.44 -4.71 1.38
N PRO A 69 -25.75 -5.85 0.74
CA PRO A 69 -24.74 -6.68 0.12
C PRO A 69 -23.89 -5.90 -0.90
N LEU A 70 -22.61 -6.27 -1.04
CA LEU A 70 -21.64 -5.68 -1.97
C LEU A 70 -21.92 -5.98 -3.46
N GLY A 71 -23.19 -6.01 -3.85
CA GLY A 71 -23.67 -6.44 -5.16
C GLY A 71 -24.66 -7.59 -5.05
N GLN A 72 -25.49 -7.77 -6.07
CA GLN A 72 -26.45 -8.88 -6.15
C GLN A 72 -25.86 -10.07 -6.91
N ALA A 73 -25.25 -9.81 -8.06
CA ALA A 73 -24.60 -10.81 -8.89
C ALA A 73 -23.33 -11.36 -8.22
N ARG A 74 -23.08 -12.66 -8.39
CA ARG A 74 -21.92 -13.37 -7.81
C ARG A 74 -20.60 -12.70 -8.19
N GLU A 75 -20.43 -12.34 -9.45
CA GLU A 75 -19.19 -11.74 -9.97
C GLU A 75 -18.90 -10.39 -9.32
N VAL A 76 -19.93 -9.55 -9.19
CA VAL A 76 -19.83 -8.24 -8.53
C VAL A 76 -19.46 -8.40 -7.06
N LYS A 77 -20.12 -9.33 -6.34
CA LYS A 77 -19.78 -9.65 -4.95
C LYS A 77 -18.33 -10.08 -4.81
N VAL A 78 -17.86 -11.00 -5.67
CA VAL A 78 -16.48 -11.51 -5.62
C VAL A 78 -15.47 -10.39 -5.88
N ALA A 79 -15.72 -9.54 -6.88
CA ALA A 79 -14.83 -8.44 -7.23
C ALA A 79 -14.74 -7.39 -6.11
N LEU A 80 -15.87 -6.89 -5.61
CA LEU A 80 -15.90 -5.88 -4.55
C LEU A 80 -15.41 -6.43 -3.22
N SER A 81 -15.75 -7.68 -2.88
CA SER A 81 -15.23 -8.36 -1.70
C SER A 81 -13.71 -8.50 -1.76
N GLY A 82 -13.16 -8.92 -2.91
CA GLY A 82 -11.71 -8.99 -3.11
C GLY A 82 -11.03 -7.62 -2.95
N LEU A 83 -11.62 -6.57 -3.54
CA LEU A 83 -11.10 -5.21 -3.46
C LEU A 83 -11.10 -4.66 -2.02
N PHE A 84 -12.25 -4.65 -1.35
CA PHE A 84 -12.34 -4.17 0.03
C PHE A 84 -11.54 -5.05 1.00
N GLY A 85 -11.40 -6.35 0.70
CA GLY A 85 -10.56 -7.26 1.47
C GLY A 85 -9.11 -6.81 1.47
N ARG A 86 -8.60 -6.35 0.32
CA ARG A 86 -7.26 -5.77 0.21
C ARG A 86 -7.12 -4.45 0.96
N PHE A 87 -8.13 -3.59 0.92
CA PHE A 87 -8.09 -2.30 1.64
C PHE A 87 -8.00 -2.51 3.15
N VAL A 88 -8.88 -3.37 3.69
CA VAL A 88 -8.90 -3.70 5.12
C VAL A 88 -7.62 -4.42 5.54
N ALA A 89 -7.16 -5.40 4.75
CA ALA A 89 -5.93 -6.14 5.05
C ALA A 89 -4.70 -5.24 5.04
N ARG A 90 -4.59 -4.32 4.07
CA ARG A 90 -3.49 -3.37 4.01
C ARG A 90 -3.50 -2.41 5.21
N ALA A 91 -4.65 -1.83 5.56
CA ALA A 91 -4.77 -0.99 6.76
C ALA A 91 -4.40 -1.75 8.04
N TYR A 92 -4.84 -3.01 8.15
CA TYR A 92 -4.48 -3.88 9.27
C TYR A 92 -2.96 -4.15 9.36
N LEU A 93 -2.32 -4.44 8.23
CA LEU A 93 -0.88 -4.66 8.14
C LEU A 93 -0.09 -3.38 8.46
N GLU A 94 -0.56 -2.22 8.01
CA GLU A 94 0.05 -0.93 8.31
C GLU A 94 -0.03 -0.61 9.81
N ARG A 95 -1.20 -0.83 10.43
CA ARG A 95 -1.44 -0.51 11.84
C ARG A 95 -0.78 -1.49 12.81
N TYR A 96 -1.01 -2.79 12.64
CA TYR A 96 -0.64 -3.81 13.64
C TYR A 96 0.68 -4.54 13.35
N PHE A 97 1.15 -4.51 12.10
CA PHE A 97 2.42 -5.13 11.71
C PHE A 97 3.51 -4.11 11.37
N ASN A 98 3.18 -2.82 11.41
CA ASN A 98 4.07 -1.71 11.07
C ASN A 98 4.69 -1.85 9.67
N LEU A 99 3.97 -2.49 8.73
CA LEU A 99 4.38 -2.56 7.33
C LEU A 99 4.05 -1.23 6.65
N SER A 100 4.93 -0.71 5.81
CA SER A 100 4.68 0.58 5.15
C SER A 100 5.07 0.59 3.68
N ILE A 101 6.13 -0.14 3.33
CA ILE A 101 6.58 -0.25 1.94
C ILE A 101 5.93 -1.49 1.35
N PHE A 102 5.00 -1.30 0.41
CA PHE A 102 4.31 -2.37 -0.31
C PHE A 102 4.68 -2.40 -1.78
N ALA A 103 4.92 -3.59 -2.31
CA ALA A 103 5.11 -3.84 -3.73
C ALA A 103 4.12 -4.91 -4.22
N HIS A 104 3.32 -4.54 -5.21
CA HIS A 104 2.37 -5.44 -5.88
C HIS A 104 3.09 -6.41 -6.79
N LEU A 105 2.66 -7.68 -6.74
CA LEU A 105 3.23 -8.73 -7.58
C LEU A 105 2.43 -8.88 -8.86
N GLY A 106 3.00 -8.41 -9.98
CA GLY A 106 2.49 -8.71 -11.31
C GLY A 106 2.92 -10.10 -11.80
N ASN A 107 2.44 -10.52 -12.97
CA ASN A 107 2.65 -11.87 -13.54
C ASN A 107 4.10 -12.24 -13.93
N ARG A 108 5.11 -11.44 -13.57
CA ARG A 108 6.52 -11.62 -13.97
C ARG A 108 7.43 -11.73 -12.74
N THR A 109 8.59 -12.35 -12.92
CA THR A 109 9.69 -12.29 -11.94
C THR A 109 10.04 -10.84 -11.66
N ILE A 110 10.18 -10.49 -10.39
CA ILE A 110 10.52 -9.14 -9.95
C ILE A 110 11.97 -9.15 -9.47
N ASP A 111 12.85 -8.46 -10.20
CA ASP A 111 14.21 -8.17 -9.76
C ASP A 111 14.17 -6.98 -8.78
N LEU A 112 14.62 -7.22 -7.54
CA LEU A 112 14.82 -6.16 -6.53
C LEU A 112 16.23 -5.57 -6.65
N ASP A 113 17.22 -6.42 -6.93
CA ASP A 113 18.56 -6.04 -7.38
C ASP A 113 19.11 -7.16 -8.27
N ARG A 114 19.07 -6.95 -9.59
CA ARG A 114 19.52 -7.95 -10.56
C ARG A 114 21.01 -8.25 -10.46
N ARG A 115 21.84 -7.25 -10.15
CA ARG A 115 23.30 -7.40 -10.01
C ARG A 115 23.65 -8.32 -8.86
N ARG A 116 22.93 -8.20 -7.73
CA ARG A 116 23.08 -9.06 -6.55
C ARG A 116 22.18 -10.30 -6.60
N ARG A 117 21.47 -10.53 -7.71
CA ARG A 117 20.54 -11.66 -7.90
C ARG A 117 19.51 -11.77 -6.76
N VAL A 118 19.02 -10.61 -6.31
CA VAL A 118 17.92 -10.49 -5.34
C VAL A 118 16.62 -10.38 -6.12
N LYS A 119 15.75 -11.37 -6.00
CA LYS A 119 14.50 -11.43 -6.76
C LYS A 119 13.38 -12.15 -6.04
N VAL A 120 12.16 -11.88 -6.50
CA VAL A 120 10.96 -12.63 -6.18
C VAL A 120 10.86 -13.82 -7.15
N ALA A 121 11.00 -15.02 -6.61
CA ALA A 121 10.93 -16.27 -7.37
C ALA A 121 9.55 -16.90 -7.23
N ARG A 122 8.91 -17.19 -8.35
CA ARG A 122 7.68 -17.97 -8.40
C ARG A 122 7.99 -19.45 -8.23
N LEU A 123 7.28 -20.13 -7.34
CA LEU A 123 7.44 -21.55 -7.03
C LEU A 123 6.42 -22.43 -7.75
N SER A 124 5.21 -21.91 -7.97
CA SER A 124 4.12 -22.67 -8.57
C SER A 124 3.19 -21.80 -9.42
N ARG A 125 2.37 -22.46 -10.25
CA ARG A 125 1.38 -21.81 -11.12
C ARG A 125 0.18 -21.26 -10.30
N GLY A 126 -0.61 -20.39 -10.94
CA GLY A 126 -1.75 -19.70 -10.33
C GLY A 126 -1.43 -18.27 -9.89
N ASP A 127 -2.42 -17.57 -9.37
CA ASP A 127 -2.30 -16.17 -8.94
C ASP A 127 -1.17 -15.99 -7.92
N LEU A 128 -0.43 -14.89 -8.04
CA LEU A 128 0.63 -14.53 -7.10
C LEU A 128 0.04 -13.85 -5.87
N PRO A 129 0.73 -13.85 -4.72
CA PRO A 129 0.24 -13.11 -3.59
C PRO A 129 0.12 -11.62 -3.88
N ASP A 130 -0.78 -10.94 -3.18
CA ASP A 130 -1.08 -9.53 -3.39
C ASP A 130 0.18 -8.65 -3.21
N TRP A 131 0.97 -8.90 -2.16
CA TRP A 131 2.11 -8.04 -1.81
C TRP A 131 3.37 -8.77 -1.38
N ILE A 132 4.50 -8.12 -1.64
CA ILE A 132 5.67 -8.16 -0.75
C ILE A 132 5.76 -6.81 -0.06
N ALA A 133 5.95 -6.84 1.25
CA ALA A 133 5.98 -5.65 2.08
C ALA A 133 7.14 -5.67 3.07
N CYS A 134 7.58 -4.50 3.53
CA CYS A 134 8.51 -4.39 4.64
C CYS A 134 8.11 -3.29 5.61
N ALA A 135 8.57 -3.44 6.85
CA ALA A 135 8.41 -2.43 7.87
C ALA A 135 9.25 -1.18 7.58
N ALA A 136 8.82 -0.02 8.06
CA ALA A 136 9.49 1.28 7.86
C ALA A 136 10.96 1.29 8.33
N ASN A 137 11.27 0.49 9.36
CA ASN A 137 12.63 0.33 9.89
C ASN A 137 13.53 -0.62 9.06
N LEU A 138 13.02 -1.17 7.96
CA LEU A 138 13.72 -2.11 7.07
C LEU A 138 14.25 -3.35 7.82
N SER A 139 13.49 -3.85 8.78
CA SER A 139 13.90 -4.98 9.63
C SER A 139 13.41 -6.33 9.13
N SER A 140 12.19 -6.38 8.59
CA SER A 140 11.48 -7.59 8.19
C SER A 140 10.93 -7.51 6.78
N LEU A 141 10.91 -8.65 6.09
CA LEU A 141 10.30 -8.82 4.78
C LEU A 141 9.11 -9.76 4.92
N THR A 142 7.96 -9.37 4.38
CA THR A 142 6.71 -10.09 4.53
C THR A 142 6.08 -10.31 3.17
N VAL A 143 5.68 -11.55 2.88
CA VAL A 143 4.72 -11.85 1.81
C VAL A 143 3.33 -11.79 2.41
N ALA A 144 2.43 -11.02 1.81
CA ALA A 144 1.08 -10.89 2.31
C ALA A 144 0.04 -11.17 1.23
N GLU A 145 -1.07 -11.79 1.63
CA GLU A 145 -2.20 -12.12 0.78
C GLU A 145 -3.51 -11.84 1.51
N ALA A 146 -4.47 -11.22 0.83
CA ALA A 146 -5.78 -10.90 1.38
C ALA A 146 -6.92 -11.53 0.57
N LYS A 147 -7.94 -12.02 1.28
CA LYS A 147 -9.19 -12.49 0.69
C LYS A 147 -10.40 -11.91 1.41
N GLY A 148 -11.27 -11.23 0.69
CA GLY A 148 -12.62 -10.95 1.19
C GLY A 148 -13.58 -12.11 0.91
N CYS A 149 -14.54 -12.35 1.79
CA CYS A 149 -15.58 -13.37 1.60
C CYS A 149 -16.94 -13.02 2.23
N HIS A 150 -17.96 -13.76 1.81
CA HIS A 150 -19.32 -13.72 2.35
C HIS A 150 -19.77 -15.10 2.86
N ASP A 151 -18.81 -15.97 3.17
CA ASP A 151 -19.06 -17.38 3.48
C ASP A 151 -19.85 -17.51 4.79
N VAL A 152 -21.03 -18.14 4.74
CA VAL A 152 -21.90 -18.33 5.93
C VAL A 152 -21.16 -19.08 7.04
N GLY A 153 -20.34 -20.07 6.68
CA GLY A 153 -19.51 -20.87 7.60
C GLY A 153 -18.26 -20.18 8.14
N GLY A 154 -18.06 -18.88 7.88
CA GLY A 154 -16.93 -18.12 8.39
C GLY A 154 -15.73 -18.01 7.43
N PRO A 155 -14.66 -17.30 7.85
CA PRO A 155 -13.54 -16.93 6.98
C PRO A 155 -12.53 -18.06 6.70
N ALA A 156 -12.63 -19.22 7.36
CA ALA A 156 -11.60 -20.28 7.34
C ALA A 156 -11.23 -20.72 5.91
N LYS A 157 -12.22 -20.98 5.04
CA LYS A 157 -11.99 -21.38 3.65
C LYS A 157 -11.26 -20.29 2.85
N ALA A 158 -11.56 -19.02 3.10
CA ALA A 158 -10.89 -17.91 2.45
C ALA A 158 -9.44 -17.77 2.95
N LEU A 159 -9.23 -17.98 4.25
CA LEU A 159 -7.91 -17.94 4.88
C LEU A 159 -6.99 -19.06 4.35
N ASP A 160 -7.51 -20.28 4.18
CA ASP A 160 -6.72 -21.39 3.61
C ASP A 160 -6.32 -21.14 2.15
N ARG A 161 -7.21 -20.51 1.36
CA ARG A 161 -6.87 -20.08 0.00
C ARG A 161 -5.80 -18.98 -0.01
N ALA A 162 -5.95 -17.99 0.87
CA ALA A 162 -4.97 -16.92 1.03
C ALA A 162 -3.60 -17.49 1.41
N TRP A 163 -3.56 -18.41 2.38
CA TRP A 163 -2.33 -19.09 2.81
C TRP A 163 -1.66 -19.88 1.69
N THR A 164 -2.45 -20.65 0.94
CA THR A 164 -1.96 -21.39 -0.24
C THR A 164 -1.34 -20.45 -1.28
N GLN A 165 -1.96 -19.30 -1.51
CA GLN A 165 -1.49 -18.31 -2.49
C GLN A 165 -0.25 -17.55 -2.00
N ALA A 166 -0.17 -17.21 -0.71
CA ALA A 166 1.02 -16.65 -0.08
C ALA A 166 2.24 -17.57 -0.23
N GLY A 167 2.04 -18.89 -0.24
CA GLY A 167 3.10 -19.90 -0.44
C GLY A 167 3.63 -20.06 -1.86
N ARG A 168 3.10 -19.32 -2.87
CA ARG A 168 3.47 -19.51 -4.29
C ARG A 168 4.75 -18.80 -4.70
N ILE A 169 5.35 -18.02 -3.82
CA ILE A 169 6.61 -17.30 -4.08
C ILE A 169 7.63 -17.52 -2.96
N ASN A 170 8.88 -17.29 -3.29
CA ASN A 170 9.95 -17.01 -2.33
C ASN A 170 10.65 -15.72 -2.72
N VAL A 171 11.34 -15.13 -1.75
CA VAL A 171 12.39 -14.16 -2.06
C VAL A 171 13.71 -14.92 -2.02
N THR A 172 14.53 -14.71 -3.06
CA THR A 172 15.81 -15.39 -3.20
C THR A 172 16.94 -14.40 -3.34
N VAL A 173 18.07 -14.72 -2.71
CA VAL A 173 19.34 -14.00 -2.86
C VAL A 173 20.39 -14.99 -3.34
N GLN A 174 21.02 -14.71 -4.48
CA GLN A 174 21.97 -15.64 -5.11
C GLN A 174 21.40 -17.04 -5.37
N GLY A 175 20.06 -17.15 -5.48
CA GLY A 175 19.35 -18.43 -5.66
C GLY A 175 18.97 -19.15 -4.36
N ARG A 176 19.37 -18.65 -3.19
CA ARG A 176 19.01 -19.21 -1.87
C ARG A 176 17.75 -18.54 -1.33
N LYS A 177 16.84 -19.31 -0.71
CA LYS A 177 15.63 -18.79 -0.07
C LYS A 177 16.02 -18.04 1.21
N VAL A 178 15.65 -16.77 1.30
CA VAL A 178 15.86 -15.99 2.52
C VAL A 178 14.69 -16.11 3.48
N ALA A 179 14.96 -15.88 4.77
CA ALA A 179 13.93 -15.77 5.79
C ALA A 179 12.95 -14.63 5.47
N ILE A 180 11.65 -14.95 5.46
CA ILE A 180 10.56 -14.00 5.24
C ILE A 180 9.43 -14.33 6.22
N LYS A 181 8.58 -13.35 6.53
CA LYS A 181 7.27 -13.62 7.13
C LYS A 181 6.25 -13.90 6.05
N ARG A 182 5.19 -14.65 6.40
CA ARG A 182 4.04 -14.82 5.52
C ARG A 182 2.77 -14.56 6.30
N ILE A 183 1.97 -13.62 5.82
CA ILE A 183 0.72 -13.26 6.45
C ILE A 183 -0.41 -13.49 5.45
N ALA A 184 -1.33 -14.37 5.81
CA ALA A 184 -2.60 -14.52 5.10
C ALA A 184 -3.72 -13.87 5.92
N ILE A 185 -4.54 -13.05 5.27
CA ILE A 185 -5.66 -12.35 5.90
C ILE A 185 -6.94 -12.70 5.16
N ALA A 186 -7.97 -13.07 5.92
CA ALA A 186 -9.31 -13.26 5.41
C ALA A 186 -10.28 -12.31 6.12
N THR A 187 -10.97 -11.48 5.34
CA THR A 187 -12.03 -10.60 5.84
C THR A 187 -13.38 -11.18 5.45
N ARG A 188 -14.27 -11.38 6.43
CA ARG A 188 -15.66 -11.74 6.17
C ARG A 188 -16.55 -10.55 6.47
N TRP A 189 -17.43 -10.21 5.53
CA TRP A 189 -18.29 -9.04 5.64
C TRP A 189 -19.56 -9.32 6.44
N GLY A 190 -19.86 -8.42 7.39
CA GLY A 190 -21.17 -8.33 8.03
C GLY A 190 -22.16 -7.51 7.19
N ILE A 191 -23.42 -7.92 7.09
CA ILE A 191 -24.47 -7.21 6.35
C ILE A 191 -25.76 -7.15 7.20
N VAL A 192 -26.43 -6.00 7.22
CA VAL A 192 -27.72 -5.84 7.93
C VAL A 192 -28.84 -6.64 7.28
N ALA A 193 -29.03 -6.46 5.97
CA ALA A 193 -30.11 -7.06 5.23
C ALA A 193 -29.69 -8.42 4.66
N ALA A 194 -30.22 -9.50 5.24
CA ALA A 194 -30.08 -10.89 4.77
C ALA A 194 -28.65 -11.31 4.43
N GLY A 195 -27.90 -11.75 5.44
CA GLY A 195 -26.54 -12.27 5.31
C GLY A 195 -25.94 -12.54 6.69
N PRO A 196 -24.66 -12.93 6.77
CA PRO A 196 -23.99 -12.99 8.06
C PRO A 196 -23.90 -11.59 8.67
N THR A 197 -24.32 -11.45 9.93
CA THR A 197 -24.39 -10.15 10.62
C THR A 197 -23.05 -9.70 11.20
N GLU A 198 -22.14 -10.64 11.46
CA GLU A 198 -20.84 -10.35 12.05
C GLU A 198 -19.75 -10.18 11.00
N ALA A 199 -18.94 -9.13 11.17
CA ALA A 199 -17.72 -8.95 10.41
C ALA A 199 -16.55 -9.64 11.11
N HIS A 200 -15.75 -10.39 10.36
CA HIS A 200 -14.57 -11.11 10.87
C HIS A 200 -13.31 -10.67 10.14
N LEU A 201 -12.19 -10.63 10.86
CA LEU A 201 -10.84 -10.46 10.35
C LEU A 201 -9.97 -11.57 10.93
N SER A 202 -9.66 -12.57 10.10
CA SER A 202 -8.88 -13.74 10.49
C SER A 202 -7.51 -13.72 9.84
N VAL A 203 -6.48 -14.03 10.63
CA VAL A 203 -5.08 -13.89 10.23
C VAL A 203 -4.31 -15.16 10.52
N ARG A 204 -3.43 -15.54 9.60
CA ARG A 204 -2.45 -16.60 9.77
C ARG A 204 -1.05 -16.03 9.49
N ASP A 205 -0.19 -16.00 10.51
CA ASP A 205 1.22 -15.54 10.46
C ASP A 205 2.14 -16.55 11.19
N PRO A 206 2.30 -17.78 10.67
CA PRO A 206 3.27 -18.71 11.22
C PRO A 206 4.68 -18.27 10.81
N ILE A 207 5.67 -18.69 11.59
CA ILE A 207 7.09 -18.46 11.29
C ILE A 207 7.45 -19.25 10.00
N ASP A 208 7.94 -18.55 8.97
CA ASP A 208 8.49 -19.18 7.75
C ASP A 208 10.02 -19.15 7.80
N GLU A 209 10.62 -20.32 8.02
CA GLU A 209 12.07 -20.47 8.13
C GLU A 209 12.76 -20.25 6.77
N GLY A 210 13.93 -19.63 6.82
CA GLY A 210 14.80 -19.41 5.67
C GLY A 210 16.18 -18.96 6.11
N GLU A 211 17.06 -18.75 5.15
CA GLU A 211 18.43 -18.34 5.48
C GLU A 211 18.48 -16.87 5.94
N PRO A 212 19.28 -16.55 6.97
CA PRO A 212 19.59 -15.18 7.32
C PRO A 212 20.17 -14.43 6.11
N ILE A 213 19.81 -13.15 5.99
CA ILE A 213 20.26 -12.30 4.90
C ILE A 213 21.50 -11.54 5.36
N ASP A 214 22.56 -11.55 4.54
CA ASP A 214 23.73 -10.70 4.77
C ASP A 214 23.30 -9.21 4.84
N PRO A 215 23.88 -8.38 5.72
CA PRO A 215 23.49 -6.97 5.85
C PRO A 215 23.52 -6.16 4.55
N GLN A 216 24.47 -6.40 3.65
CA GLN A 216 24.54 -5.70 2.36
C GLN A 216 23.45 -6.17 1.40
N GLU A 217 23.19 -7.47 1.36
CA GLU A 217 22.11 -8.06 0.56
C GLU A 217 20.74 -7.60 1.08
N LYS A 218 20.60 -7.48 2.41
CA LYS A 218 19.42 -6.95 3.10
C LYS A 218 19.15 -5.50 2.70
N ASN A 219 20.18 -4.65 2.70
CA ASN A 219 20.05 -3.26 2.23
C ASN A 219 19.61 -3.20 0.76
N ALA A 220 20.25 -3.97 -0.12
CA ALA A 220 19.91 -3.98 -1.55
C ALA A 220 18.46 -4.44 -1.79
N LEU A 221 18.02 -5.47 -1.05
CA LEU A 221 16.65 -5.97 -1.08
C LEU A 221 15.64 -4.88 -0.74
N PHE A 222 15.82 -4.19 0.39
CA PHE A 222 14.87 -3.17 0.83
C PHE A 222 14.87 -1.93 -0.03
N ILE A 223 16.04 -1.49 -0.50
CA ILE A 223 16.12 -0.39 -1.46
C ILE A 223 15.42 -0.76 -2.78
N GLY A 224 15.59 -1.99 -3.27
CA GLY A 224 14.87 -2.50 -4.43
C GLY A 224 13.36 -2.48 -4.24
N LEU A 225 12.88 -2.93 -3.06
CA LEU A 225 11.47 -2.92 -2.70
C LEU A 225 10.91 -1.49 -2.60
N LEU A 226 11.66 -0.58 -1.98
CA LEU A 226 11.30 0.83 -1.87
C LEU A 226 11.18 1.49 -3.25
N ARG A 227 12.15 1.26 -4.14
CA ARG A 227 12.08 1.77 -5.53
C ARG A 227 10.82 1.29 -6.25
N LEU A 228 10.45 0.02 -6.08
CA LEU A 228 9.23 -0.55 -6.66
C LEU A 228 7.97 0.07 -6.05
N HIS A 229 7.92 0.24 -4.73
CA HIS A 229 6.84 0.92 -4.03
C HIS A 229 6.62 2.35 -4.55
N ILE A 230 7.70 3.15 -4.59
CA ILE A 230 7.70 4.53 -5.09
C ILE A 230 7.23 4.54 -6.54
N ALA A 231 7.86 3.74 -7.41
CA ALA A 231 7.55 3.72 -8.84
C ALA A 231 6.09 3.36 -9.10
N ASN A 232 5.55 2.37 -8.39
CA ASN A 232 4.14 1.99 -8.50
C ASN A 232 3.19 3.11 -8.04
N LEU A 233 3.59 3.89 -7.02
CA LEU A 233 2.78 4.99 -6.50
C LEU A 233 2.77 6.20 -7.43
N ILE A 234 3.94 6.63 -7.92
CA ILE A 234 4.06 7.90 -8.67
C ILE A 234 3.73 7.76 -10.16
N LYS A 235 3.83 6.55 -10.74
CA LYS A 235 3.50 6.29 -12.14
C LYS A 235 2.06 6.70 -12.53
N PRO A 236 1.00 6.28 -11.82
CA PRO A 236 -0.37 6.71 -12.13
C PRO A 236 -0.61 8.20 -11.85
N LEU A 237 0.27 8.85 -11.07
CA LEU A 237 0.18 10.27 -10.72
C LEU A 237 0.84 11.19 -11.77
N GLY A 238 1.19 10.66 -12.95
CA GLY A 238 1.81 11.42 -14.05
C GLY A 238 3.33 11.32 -14.13
N HIS A 239 4.00 10.67 -13.17
CA HIS A 239 5.47 10.60 -13.09
C HIS A 239 6.05 9.34 -13.76
N ALA A 240 5.52 8.98 -14.93
CA ALA A 240 5.81 7.71 -15.59
C ALA A 240 7.30 7.54 -15.96
N GLU A 241 7.99 8.61 -16.35
CA GLU A 241 9.40 8.55 -16.72
C GLU A 241 10.32 8.30 -15.52
N LEU A 242 10.05 8.99 -14.40
CA LEU A 242 10.78 8.79 -13.14
C LEU A 242 10.53 7.38 -12.60
N ALA A 243 9.27 6.92 -12.61
CA ALA A 243 8.93 5.54 -12.25
C ALA A 243 9.68 4.52 -13.14
N ALA A 244 9.74 4.75 -14.46
CA ALA A 244 10.47 3.90 -15.39
C ALA A 244 11.98 3.88 -15.10
N ALA A 245 12.57 5.01 -14.67
CA ALA A 245 13.96 5.06 -14.26
C ALA A 245 14.21 4.23 -12.99
N LEU A 246 13.34 4.34 -11.99
CA LEU A 246 13.40 3.52 -10.77
C LEU A 246 13.33 2.02 -11.08
N TYR A 247 12.44 1.59 -11.99
CA TYR A 247 12.42 0.20 -12.43
C TYR A 247 13.72 -0.22 -13.14
N ARG A 248 14.27 0.60 -14.03
CA ARG A 248 15.52 0.25 -14.74
C ARG A 248 16.69 0.03 -13.79
N ILE A 249 16.80 0.85 -12.74
CA ILE A 249 17.85 0.73 -11.72
C ILE A 249 17.84 -0.67 -11.08
N THR A 250 16.67 -1.25 -10.76
CA THR A 250 16.61 -2.59 -10.13
C THR A 250 16.94 -3.72 -11.10
N HIS A 251 16.73 -3.51 -12.41
CA HIS A 251 16.95 -4.50 -13.46
C HIS A 251 18.33 -4.41 -14.12
N GLN A 252 19.20 -3.49 -13.72
CA GLN A 252 20.48 -3.26 -14.39
C GLN A 252 21.59 -4.18 -13.85
N PRO A 253 22.10 -5.16 -14.63
CA PRO A 253 23.16 -6.04 -14.15
C PRO A 253 24.56 -5.41 -14.26
N PHE A 254 24.76 -4.41 -15.12
CA PHE A 254 26.08 -3.84 -15.44
C PHE A 254 26.36 -2.55 -14.70
N ALA A 255 27.50 -2.47 -13.99
CA ALA A 255 27.85 -1.32 -13.15
C ALA A 255 27.90 0.01 -13.92
N ARG A 256 28.45 0.03 -15.15
CA ARG A 256 28.53 1.25 -15.96
C ARG A 256 27.14 1.78 -16.33
N ARG A 257 26.29 0.92 -16.88
CA ARG A 257 24.92 1.29 -17.24
C ARG A 257 24.06 1.65 -16.01
N LEU A 258 24.37 1.07 -14.86
CA LEU A 258 23.72 1.44 -13.59
C LEU A 258 24.05 2.89 -13.23
N GLN A 259 25.29 3.35 -13.41
CA GLN A 259 25.63 4.76 -13.20
C GLN A 259 24.87 5.68 -14.17
N ASP A 260 24.72 5.27 -15.43
CA ASP A 260 23.94 6.02 -16.42
C ASP A 260 22.44 6.10 -16.02
N ASP A 261 21.84 4.98 -15.60
CA ASP A 261 20.45 4.93 -15.12
C ASP A 261 20.23 5.75 -13.84
N LEU A 262 21.21 5.74 -12.92
CA LEU A 262 21.21 6.59 -11.71
C LEU A 262 21.27 8.07 -12.08
N GLY A 263 22.18 8.46 -12.97
CA GLY A 263 22.29 9.83 -13.47
C GLY A 263 20.99 10.30 -14.10
N ARG A 264 20.37 9.48 -14.96
CA ARG A 264 19.08 9.79 -15.58
C ARG A 264 17.97 9.94 -14.54
N ALA A 265 17.91 9.05 -13.54
CA ALA A 265 16.90 9.14 -12.48
C ALA A 265 17.04 10.43 -11.66
N ARG A 266 18.28 10.86 -11.35
CA ARG A 266 18.53 12.15 -10.69
C ARG A 266 18.06 13.31 -11.54
N THR A 267 18.42 13.36 -12.82
CA THR A 267 17.96 14.44 -13.73
C THR A 267 16.43 14.51 -13.81
N LEU A 268 15.76 13.36 -13.91
CA LEU A 268 14.30 13.31 -13.90
C LEU A 268 13.72 13.79 -12.58
N LEU A 269 14.31 13.42 -11.44
CA LEU A 269 13.90 13.88 -10.12
C LEU A 269 14.06 15.40 -9.96
N GLU A 270 15.13 15.98 -10.48
CA GLU A 270 15.35 17.44 -10.47
C GLU A 270 14.37 18.20 -11.35
N ALA A 271 13.96 17.61 -12.48
CA ALA A 271 12.99 18.21 -13.39
C ALA A 271 11.52 18.01 -12.95
N THR A 272 11.27 17.17 -11.93
CA THR A 272 9.91 16.84 -11.51
C THR A 272 9.35 17.98 -10.64
N PRO A 273 8.17 18.55 -10.99
CA PRO A 273 7.57 19.62 -10.20
C PRO A 273 7.29 19.19 -8.76
N ILE A 274 7.70 20.02 -7.81
CA ILE A 274 7.40 19.86 -6.39
C ILE A 274 6.03 20.47 -6.10
N ARG A 275 5.27 19.80 -5.23
CA ARG A 275 3.99 20.31 -4.73
C ARG A 275 4.11 20.66 -3.26
N GLU A 276 3.72 21.90 -2.96
CA GLU A 276 3.50 22.35 -1.59
C GLU A 276 2.01 22.36 -1.28
N VAL A 277 1.64 21.85 -0.11
CA VAL A 277 0.25 21.85 0.34
C VAL A 277 0.07 22.95 1.37
N GLU A 278 -0.87 23.87 1.11
CA GLU A 278 -1.17 24.95 2.04
C GLU A 278 -1.52 24.40 3.43
N LYS A 279 -1.00 25.06 4.47
CA LYS A 279 -1.21 24.72 5.89
C LYS A 279 -0.70 23.33 6.31
N ALA A 280 0.19 22.72 5.53
CA ALA A 280 0.84 21.46 5.91
C ALA A 280 2.35 21.67 6.16
N THR A 281 2.67 22.38 7.24
CA THR A 281 4.05 22.83 7.57
C THR A 281 5.02 21.70 7.91
N ALA A 282 4.53 20.49 8.22
CA ALA A 282 5.36 19.34 8.53
C ALA A 282 5.85 18.56 7.29
N MET A 283 5.32 18.88 6.10
CA MET A 283 5.62 18.14 4.88
C MET A 283 6.85 18.75 4.18
N GLY A 284 7.82 17.91 3.83
CA GLY A 284 8.93 18.32 2.95
C GLY A 284 8.47 18.52 1.50
N GLU A 285 9.42 18.69 0.58
CA GLU A 285 9.12 18.73 -0.86
C GLU A 285 8.50 17.42 -1.34
N LEU A 286 7.28 17.46 -1.90
CA LEU A 286 6.55 16.28 -2.34
C LEU A 286 6.49 16.15 -3.86
N ILE A 287 6.66 14.93 -4.33
CA ILE A 287 6.36 14.52 -5.71
C ILE A 287 5.09 13.68 -5.68
N GLY A 288 4.07 14.13 -6.41
CA GLY A 288 2.76 13.52 -6.32
C GLY A 288 1.77 14.08 -7.34
N GLY A 289 0.50 13.79 -7.13
CA GLY A 289 -0.59 14.23 -7.99
C GLY A 289 -1.93 14.27 -7.26
N ILE A 290 -2.92 14.88 -7.91
CA ILE A 290 -4.29 14.91 -7.40
C ILE A 290 -5.01 13.65 -7.86
N VAL A 291 -5.73 13.04 -6.94
CA VAL A 291 -6.55 11.87 -7.17
C VAL A 291 -7.99 12.21 -6.80
N THR A 292 -8.91 11.87 -7.68
CA THR A 292 -10.36 12.05 -7.46
C THR A 292 -11.08 10.71 -7.53
N ARG A 293 -12.38 10.71 -7.26
CA ARG A 293 -13.23 9.54 -7.52
C ARG A 293 -13.12 9.01 -8.96
N ALA A 294 -12.91 9.90 -9.93
CA ALA A 294 -12.77 9.54 -11.34
C ALA A 294 -11.37 9.01 -11.71
N GLY A 295 -10.42 9.06 -10.78
CA GLY A 295 -9.04 8.66 -11.01
C GLY A 295 -8.03 9.80 -10.77
N PRO A 296 -6.74 9.50 -11.00
CA PRO A 296 -5.67 10.50 -10.99
C PRO A 296 -5.89 11.57 -12.06
N ILE A 297 -5.62 12.82 -11.70
CA ILE A 297 -5.50 13.92 -12.65
C ILE A 297 -4.02 14.01 -13.00
N THR A 298 -3.69 13.65 -14.24
CA THR A 298 -2.31 13.65 -14.76
C THR A 298 -1.89 14.97 -15.37
N GLU A 299 -2.83 15.91 -15.53
CA GLU A 299 -2.52 17.24 -16.06
C GLU A 299 -1.72 18.04 -15.04
N ALA A 300 -0.70 18.72 -15.54
CA ALA A 300 0.39 19.22 -14.73
C ALA A 300 0.00 20.39 -13.85
N ASP A 301 -1.17 21.02 -13.94
CA ASP A 301 -1.55 22.10 -13.03
C ASP A 301 -3.06 22.20 -12.88
N VAL A 302 -3.57 21.79 -11.73
CA VAL A 302 -4.97 22.02 -11.35
C VAL A 302 -5.00 23.31 -10.53
N ALA A 303 -5.56 24.37 -11.09
CA ALA A 303 -5.65 25.65 -10.41
C ALA A 303 -6.41 25.51 -9.08
N PRO A 304 -6.09 26.30 -8.03
CA PRO A 304 -6.80 26.21 -6.75
C PRO A 304 -8.32 26.31 -6.87
N THR A 305 -8.83 27.13 -7.80
CA THR A 305 -10.26 27.26 -8.10
C THR A 305 -10.88 25.98 -8.65
N ASP A 306 -10.12 25.21 -9.43
CA ASP A 306 -10.56 23.93 -9.98
C ASP A 306 -10.54 22.86 -8.90
N GLN A 307 -9.56 22.88 -7.99
CA GLN A 307 -9.56 22.00 -6.80
C GLN A 307 -10.82 22.19 -5.95
N GLU A 308 -11.27 23.45 -5.78
CA GLU A 308 -12.53 23.75 -5.10
C GLU A 308 -13.76 23.33 -5.92
N ALA A 309 -13.72 23.48 -7.25
CA ALA A 309 -14.79 22.99 -8.11
C ALA A 309 -14.94 21.46 -8.00
N LEU A 310 -13.83 20.71 -8.01
CA LEU A 310 -13.82 19.26 -7.82
C LEU A 310 -14.42 18.86 -6.46
N ALA A 311 -14.08 19.58 -5.40
CA ALA A 311 -14.66 19.36 -4.06
C ALA A 311 -16.17 19.63 -4.07
N ARG A 312 -16.62 20.74 -4.66
CA ARG A 312 -18.05 21.11 -4.79
C ARG A 312 -18.84 20.10 -5.63
N LEU A 313 -18.22 19.50 -6.65
CA LEU A 313 -18.80 18.44 -7.47
C LEU A 313 -18.79 17.06 -6.79
N ASN A 314 -18.44 16.99 -5.50
CA ASN A 314 -18.36 15.76 -4.71
C ASN A 314 -17.41 14.71 -5.33
N LEU A 315 -16.37 15.16 -6.04
CA LEU A 315 -15.29 14.32 -6.56
C LEU A 315 -14.19 14.04 -5.52
N ARG A 316 -14.27 14.73 -4.38
CA ARG A 316 -13.42 14.55 -3.18
C ARG A 316 -11.93 14.45 -3.54
N PRO A 317 -11.35 15.52 -4.09
CA PRO A 317 -9.95 15.51 -4.50
C PRO A 317 -9.04 15.27 -3.28
N VAL A 318 -8.07 14.41 -3.44
CA VAL A 318 -6.99 14.17 -2.47
C VAL A 318 -5.66 14.32 -3.18
N PHE A 319 -4.71 15.00 -2.55
CA PHE A 319 -3.32 14.93 -2.97
C PHE A 319 -2.71 13.64 -2.43
N VAL A 320 -1.98 12.93 -3.28
CA VAL A 320 -1.13 11.81 -2.90
C VAL A 320 0.27 12.11 -3.39
N GLY A 321 1.25 12.02 -2.51
CA GLY A 321 2.64 12.29 -2.87
C GLY A 321 3.64 11.60 -1.96
N ILE A 322 4.91 11.66 -2.33
CA ILE A 322 6.02 11.09 -1.60
C ILE A 322 7.15 12.11 -1.49
N GLU A 323 7.87 12.09 -0.37
CA GLU A 323 9.00 12.97 -0.14
C GLU A 323 10.07 12.80 -1.20
N ARG A 324 10.41 13.91 -1.85
CA ARG A 324 11.45 13.98 -2.89
C ARG A 324 12.79 13.47 -2.37
N ASP A 325 13.14 13.82 -1.14
CA ASP A 325 14.37 13.37 -0.50
C ASP A 325 14.41 11.86 -0.28
N LEU A 326 13.26 11.22 -0.01
CA LEU A 326 13.18 9.76 0.07
C LEU A 326 13.40 9.13 -1.31
N ILE A 327 12.84 9.71 -2.37
CA ILE A 327 13.10 9.26 -3.75
C ILE A 327 14.60 9.40 -4.06
N ARG A 328 15.22 10.53 -3.70
CA ARG A 328 16.66 10.77 -3.87
C ARG A 328 17.49 9.70 -3.16
N ALA A 329 17.23 9.47 -1.87
CA ALA A 329 17.92 8.44 -1.08
C ALA A 329 17.72 7.03 -1.66
N ALA A 330 16.54 6.73 -2.20
CA ALA A 330 16.28 5.47 -2.90
C ALA A 330 17.04 5.36 -4.22
N ILE A 331 17.17 6.44 -4.99
CA ILE A 331 18.02 6.48 -6.21
C ILE A 331 19.46 6.21 -5.81
N ASP A 332 20.00 6.98 -4.86
CA ASP A 332 21.40 6.92 -4.44
C ASP A 332 21.77 5.65 -3.66
N ALA A 333 20.77 4.83 -3.32
CA ALA A 333 20.91 3.59 -2.57
C ALA A 333 21.54 3.82 -1.17
N GLU A 334 21.11 4.88 -0.48
CA GLU A 334 21.62 5.28 0.84
C GLU A 334 20.73 4.70 1.96
N PRO A 335 21.02 3.50 2.51
CA PRO A 335 20.07 2.81 3.37
C PRO A 335 19.88 3.52 4.71
N GLN A 336 20.90 4.23 5.18
CA GLN A 336 20.82 4.98 6.42
C GLN A 336 19.99 6.26 6.27
N ALA A 337 20.14 6.98 5.16
CA ALA A 337 19.30 8.14 4.87
C ALA A 337 17.82 7.72 4.75
N VAL A 338 17.55 6.61 4.05
CA VAL A 338 16.21 6.00 3.97
C VAL A 338 15.68 5.65 5.36
N ARG A 339 16.44 4.92 6.19
CA ARG A 339 16.00 4.56 7.55
C ARG A 339 15.68 5.79 8.38
N THR A 340 16.59 6.77 8.43
CA THR A 340 16.39 8.00 9.18
C THR A 340 15.07 8.66 8.78
N ARG A 341 14.82 8.84 7.48
CA ARG A 341 13.57 9.43 6.96
C ARG A 341 12.34 8.62 7.33
N LEU A 342 12.36 7.30 7.13
CA LEU A 342 11.21 6.45 7.43
C LEU A 342 10.91 6.32 8.93
N THR A 343 11.91 6.51 9.79
CA THR A 343 11.76 6.49 11.25
C THR A 343 11.45 7.85 11.87
N GLN A 344 11.56 8.95 11.10
CA GLN A 344 11.15 10.26 11.57
C GLN A 344 9.63 10.25 11.78
N THR A 345 9.22 10.19 13.03
CA THR A 345 7.82 10.34 13.43
C THR A 345 7.42 11.78 13.16
N LEU A 346 6.78 12.01 12.02
CA LEU A 346 6.10 13.26 11.74
C LEU A 346 4.75 13.19 12.46
N ASN A 347 4.50 14.14 13.36
CA ASN A 347 3.21 14.23 14.01
C ASN A 347 2.16 14.48 12.92
N PRO A 348 1.23 13.53 12.69
CA PRO A 348 0.17 13.76 11.74
C PRO A 348 -0.63 14.96 12.22
N ASP A 349 -0.78 15.95 11.34
CA ASP A 349 -1.84 16.93 11.48
C ASP A 349 -3.18 16.21 11.23
N GLU A 350 -4.29 16.70 11.77
CA GLU A 350 -5.62 16.08 11.73
C GLU A 350 -6.07 15.72 10.29
N PHE A 351 -5.46 16.36 9.28
CA PHE A 351 -5.82 16.24 7.87
C PHE A 351 -4.70 15.72 6.96
N ALA A 352 -3.43 15.87 7.30
CA ALA A 352 -2.30 15.37 6.50
C ALA A 352 -1.83 14.04 7.07
N ARG A 353 -2.10 12.95 6.34
CA ARG A 353 -1.94 11.59 6.85
C ARG A 353 -0.70 10.92 6.22
N PRO A 354 0.37 10.68 7.00
CA PRO A 354 1.57 10.00 6.50
C PRO A 354 1.35 8.48 6.43
N ASP A 355 1.92 7.83 5.43
CA ASP A 355 1.82 6.37 5.23
C ASP A 355 3.01 5.57 5.83
N ARG A 356 3.92 6.26 6.54
CA ARG A 356 5.16 5.69 7.12
C ARG A 356 6.13 5.09 6.08
N ALA A 357 5.93 5.38 4.81
CA ALA A 357 6.81 5.08 3.68
C ALA A 357 7.28 6.38 2.99
N GLY A 358 7.25 7.50 3.72
CA GLY A 358 7.52 8.86 3.22
C GLY A 358 6.42 9.41 2.29
N GLY A 359 5.32 8.67 2.13
CA GLY A 359 4.15 9.08 1.40
C GLY A 359 3.13 9.79 2.28
N TRP A 360 2.28 10.55 1.62
CA TRP A 360 1.31 11.43 2.23
C TRP A 360 0.00 11.43 1.47
N ILE A 361 -1.11 11.47 2.21
CA ILE A 361 -2.45 11.71 1.69
C ILE A 361 -3.01 12.96 2.35
N VAL A 362 -3.44 13.92 1.53
CA VAL A 362 -4.04 15.17 2.01
C VAL A 362 -5.35 15.45 1.27
N PRO A 363 -6.51 15.44 1.95
CA PRO A 363 -7.75 15.92 1.36
C PRO A 363 -7.66 17.38 0.92
N LEU A 364 -8.13 17.68 -0.29
CA LEU A 364 -8.13 19.03 -0.87
C LEU A 364 -9.53 19.64 -0.85
N GLY A 365 -9.62 20.97 -0.77
CA GLY A 365 -10.89 21.70 -0.72
C GLY A 365 -10.73 23.16 -0.31
N GLN A 366 -11.80 23.75 0.26
CA GLN A 366 -11.85 25.19 0.59
C GLN A 366 -10.72 25.67 1.50
N GLU A 367 -10.18 24.81 2.37
CA GLU A 367 -9.18 25.21 3.37
C GLU A 367 -7.74 24.81 3.03
N ARG A 368 -7.54 23.88 2.08
CA ARG A 368 -6.23 23.34 1.69
C ARG A 368 -6.18 23.15 0.18
N ARG A 369 -5.22 23.83 -0.44
CA ARG A 369 -4.94 23.78 -1.87
C ARG A 369 -3.49 23.41 -2.09
N ILE A 370 -3.22 22.77 -3.21
CA ILE A 370 -1.85 22.64 -3.70
C ILE A 370 -1.43 23.98 -4.31
N ARG A 371 -0.27 24.49 -3.92
CA ARG A 371 0.42 25.56 -4.65
C ARG A 371 1.36 24.93 -5.67
N GLY A 372 1.25 25.39 -6.92
CA GLY A 372 2.24 25.05 -7.93
C GLY A 372 3.54 25.78 -7.64
N GLY A 373 4.66 25.06 -7.65
CA GLY A 373 5.98 25.65 -7.80
C GLY A 373 6.16 26.09 -9.26
N ALA A 374 6.62 27.33 -9.45
CA ALA A 374 6.99 27.86 -10.76
C ALA A 374 8.20 27.13 -11.35
#